data_AF-A0A935KRJ8-F1
#
_entry.id   AF-A0A935KRJ8-F1
#
_cell.length_a   1.000
_cell.length_b   1.000
_cell.length_c   1.000
_cell.angle_alpha   90.00
_cell.angle_beta   90.00
_cell.angle_gamma   90.00
#
_symmetry.space_group_name_H-M   'P 1'
#
loop_
_entity.id
_entity.type
_entity.pdbx_description
1 polymer ?
#
loop_
_entity_poly.entity_id
_entity_poly.type
_entity_poly.pdbx_seq_one_letter_code
_entity_poly.pdbx_strand_id
1 'polypeptide(L)'
;MSSIHFTDNDVGFVVGGSLQYGGTFLKTTNGGTNWINQISGTNHWLYSVNFADYNTGWTVGDLGAILKTTNSGANWTNLISGTSQSLLSVHFIDSNTGWISGSTGTILKTTNSGANWTPQVSGSNSNLWSVHFADNNTGWALGGYPDTSTILKTTNGGVNWNLQLNRTSFIFWSFHFPDNNTGWVVGYDYNTNSSAILKTTNGGTNWTP
;
A
#
# COMPACT_ATOMS: atom_id res chain seq x y z
N MET A 1 -9.31 5.09 10.54
CA MET A 1 -8.32 4.01 10.40
C MET A 1 -8.01 3.90 8.93
N SER A 2 -6.72 3.86 8.57
CA SER A 2 -6.31 3.88 7.16
C SER A 2 -5.82 2.52 6.69
N SER A 3 -5.25 1.70 7.60
CA SER A 3 -4.80 0.34 7.30
C SER A 3 -4.74 -0.51 8.57
N ILE A 4 -4.95 -1.82 8.40
CA ILE A 4 -4.78 -2.85 9.43
C ILE A 4 -3.90 -3.97 8.88
N HIS A 5 -3.04 -4.54 9.72
CA HIS A 5 -2.19 -5.68 9.37
C HIS A 5 -2.06 -6.63 10.55
N PHE A 6 -2.20 -7.93 10.30
CA PHE A 6 -2.02 -8.99 11.30
C PHE A 6 -0.80 -9.83 10.93
N THR A 7 0.07 -10.08 11.92
CA THR A 7 1.21 -10.99 11.75
C THR A 7 0.84 -12.44 12.08
N ASP A 8 -0.20 -12.63 12.88
CA ASP A 8 -0.82 -13.91 13.22
C ASP A 8 -2.28 -13.66 13.67
N ASN A 9 -2.97 -14.68 14.20
CA ASN A 9 -4.37 -14.58 14.60
C ASN A 9 -4.61 -13.66 15.81
N ASP A 10 -3.60 -13.40 16.62
CA ASP A 10 -3.71 -12.66 17.88
C ASP A 10 -3.12 -11.24 17.77
N VAL A 11 -2.05 -11.08 16.99
CA VAL A 11 -1.27 -9.84 16.91
C VAL A 11 -1.62 -9.06 15.66
N GLY A 12 -2.14 -7.85 15.88
CA GLY A 12 -2.54 -6.93 14.82
C GLY A 12 -2.11 -5.49 15.10
N PHE A 13 -2.03 -4.72 14.03
CA PHE A 13 -1.53 -3.36 13.99
C PHE A 13 -2.45 -2.49 13.15
N VAL A 14 -2.81 -1.31 13.64
CA VAL A 14 -3.62 -0.33 12.91
C VAL A 14 -2.89 0.99 12.85
N VAL A 15 -2.93 1.63 11.68
CA VAL A 15 -2.46 3.00 11.49
C VAL A 15 -3.58 3.92 11.02
N GLY A 16 -3.44 5.20 11.29
CA GLY A 16 -4.35 6.23 10.81
C GLY A 16 -3.90 7.64 11.11
N GLY A 17 -4.82 8.57 10.89
CA GLY A 17 -4.64 9.98 11.20
C GLY A 17 -5.84 10.54 11.95
N SER A 18 -5.61 11.48 12.85
CA SER A 18 -6.66 12.36 13.38
C SER A 18 -6.16 13.80 13.45
N LEU A 19 -7.10 14.75 13.41
CA LEU A 19 -6.78 16.18 13.54
C LEU A 19 -6.20 16.52 14.92
N GLN A 20 -6.52 15.73 15.95
CA GLN A 20 -6.11 15.98 17.33
C GLN A 20 -4.74 15.36 17.69
N TYR A 21 -4.40 14.21 17.10
CA TYR A 21 -3.23 13.42 17.52
C TYR A 21 -2.22 13.15 16.40
N GLY A 22 -2.48 13.57 15.16
CA GLY A 22 -1.61 13.25 14.03
C GLY A 22 -1.62 11.74 13.72
N GLY A 23 -0.44 11.16 13.49
CA GLY A 23 -0.27 9.74 13.12
C GLY A 23 -0.59 8.80 14.27
N THR A 24 -1.74 8.12 14.18
CA THR A 24 -2.19 7.14 15.16
C THR A 24 -1.63 5.76 14.85
N PHE A 25 -1.18 5.04 15.88
CA PHE A 25 -0.77 3.64 15.79
C PHE A 25 -1.37 2.86 16.97
N LEU A 26 -2.07 1.76 16.67
CA LEU A 26 -2.66 0.85 17.65
C LEU A 26 -2.09 -0.55 17.49
N LYS A 27 -1.94 -1.28 18.60
CA LYS A 27 -1.57 -2.69 18.62
C LYS A 27 -2.61 -3.51 19.39
N THR A 28 -2.90 -4.70 18.90
CA THR A 28 -3.61 -5.76 19.62
C THR A 28 -2.70 -6.98 19.77
N THR A 29 -2.95 -7.77 20.82
CA THR A 29 -2.30 -9.07 21.07
C THR A 29 -3.33 -10.12 21.48
N ASN A 30 -4.61 -9.88 21.15
CA ASN A 30 -5.74 -10.75 21.50
C ASN A 30 -6.81 -10.76 20.40
N GLY A 31 -6.36 -10.80 19.15
CA GLY A 31 -7.22 -10.96 17.98
C GLY A 31 -8.13 -9.76 17.71
N GLY A 32 -7.74 -8.57 18.17
CA GLY A 32 -8.52 -7.35 18.00
C GLY A 32 -9.62 -7.15 19.04
N THR A 33 -9.67 -7.96 20.10
CA THR A 33 -10.63 -7.77 21.21
C THR A 33 -10.38 -6.44 21.91
N ASN A 34 -9.11 -6.08 22.13
CA ASN A 34 -8.71 -4.77 22.64
C ASN A 34 -7.53 -4.20 21.83
N TRP A 35 -7.47 -2.87 21.76
CA TRP A 35 -6.45 -2.12 21.03
C TRP A 35 -5.79 -1.09 21.95
N ILE A 36 -4.46 -1.10 21.98
CA ILE A 36 -3.65 -0.21 22.81
C ILE A 36 -2.97 0.82 21.92
N ASN A 37 -3.13 2.11 22.26
CA ASN A 37 -2.40 3.20 21.61
C ASN A 37 -0.89 3.07 21.85
N GLN A 38 -0.13 3.26 20.78
CA GLN A 38 1.32 3.28 20.77
C GLN A 38 1.81 4.59 20.15
N ILE A 39 3.01 5.03 20.53
CA ILE A 39 3.58 6.28 20.01
C ILE A 39 4.22 6.00 18.65
N SER A 40 3.68 6.61 17.59
CA SER A 40 4.21 6.50 16.22
C SER A 40 5.48 7.33 15.98
N GLY A 41 5.74 8.32 16.84
CA GLY A 41 6.87 9.24 16.70
C GLY A 41 6.70 10.30 15.61
N THR A 42 5.48 10.46 15.06
CA THR A 42 5.17 11.47 14.04
C THR A 42 3.78 12.08 14.22
N ASN A 43 3.61 13.31 13.74
CA ASN A 43 2.32 13.98 13.65
C ASN A 43 1.70 13.86 12.25
N HIS A 44 2.40 13.29 11.27
CA HIS A 44 1.87 13.06 9.94
C HIS A 44 0.82 11.95 9.94
N TRP A 45 -0.23 12.08 9.14
CA TRP A 45 -1.18 11.00 8.94
C TRP A 45 -0.50 9.80 8.32
N LEU A 46 -0.84 8.62 8.84
CA LEU A 46 -0.34 7.35 8.36
C LEU A 46 -1.45 6.64 7.57
N TYR A 47 -1.10 6.12 6.40
CA TYR A 47 -2.05 5.54 5.46
C TYR A 47 -1.96 4.02 5.38
N SER A 48 -0.76 3.46 5.41
CA SER A 48 -0.56 2.03 5.24
C SER A 48 0.50 1.50 6.20
N VAL A 49 0.30 0.29 6.69
CA VAL A 49 1.25 -0.45 7.54
C VAL A 49 1.44 -1.86 7.00
N ASN A 50 2.67 -2.34 7.01
CA ASN A 50 3.01 -3.70 6.61
C ASN A 50 4.12 -4.23 7.52
N PHE A 51 3.96 -5.46 8.01
CA PHE A 51 4.99 -6.16 8.79
C PHE A 51 5.48 -7.36 7.97
N ALA A 52 6.80 -7.51 7.84
CA ALA A 52 7.40 -8.68 7.19
C ALA A 52 7.53 -9.86 8.18
N ASP A 53 7.61 -9.55 9.46
CA ASP A 53 7.62 -10.48 10.58
C ASP A 53 7.04 -9.78 11.84
N TYR A 54 6.92 -10.49 12.96
CA TYR A 54 6.35 -9.95 14.20
C TYR A 54 7.05 -8.66 14.70
N ASN A 55 8.36 -8.51 14.47
CA ASN A 55 9.16 -7.41 14.98
C ASN A 55 9.35 -6.29 13.95
N THR A 56 9.47 -6.63 12.68
CA THR A 56 9.89 -5.71 11.62
C THR A 56 8.71 -5.24 10.79
N GLY A 57 8.44 -3.94 10.83
CA GLY A 57 7.36 -3.34 10.06
C GLY A 57 7.65 -1.93 9.58
N TRP A 58 6.87 -1.49 8.60
CA TRP A 58 6.93 -0.17 7.99
C TRP A 58 5.55 0.46 7.96
N THR A 59 5.51 1.77 8.15
CA THR A 59 4.32 2.58 7.91
C THR A 59 4.66 3.78 7.05
N VAL A 60 3.72 4.19 6.21
CA VAL A 60 3.87 5.32 5.29
C VAL A 60 2.74 6.34 5.45
N GLY A 61 2.99 7.58 5.07
CA GLY A 61 2.07 8.68 5.36
C GLY A 61 2.25 9.93 4.50
N ASP A 62 1.63 11.01 4.97
CA ASP A 62 1.71 12.33 4.35
C ASP A 62 3.15 12.86 4.28
N LEU A 63 3.37 13.78 3.33
CA LEU A 63 4.61 14.53 3.18
C LEU A 63 5.86 13.64 3.08
N GLY A 64 5.73 12.47 2.44
CA GLY A 64 6.83 11.53 2.25
C GLY A 64 7.21 10.73 3.49
N ALA A 65 6.35 10.70 4.53
CA ALA A 65 6.65 9.98 5.77
C ALA A 65 6.83 8.47 5.52
N ILE A 66 7.97 7.94 5.96
CA ILE A 66 8.26 6.51 6.05
C ILE A 66 8.83 6.27 7.45
N LEU A 67 8.23 5.35 8.20
CA LEU A 67 8.76 4.91 9.48
C LEU A 67 8.98 3.41 9.47
N LYS A 68 10.01 2.95 10.18
CA LYS A 68 10.32 1.53 10.40
C LYS A 68 10.39 1.21 11.87
N THR A 69 9.91 0.03 12.24
CA THR A 69 10.12 -0.57 13.55
C THR A 69 10.86 -1.90 13.41
N THR A 70 11.59 -2.29 14.44
CA THR A 70 12.24 -3.61 14.60
C THR A 70 11.89 -4.23 15.97
N ASN A 71 10.88 -3.69 16.65
CA ASN A 71 10.42 -4.11 17.97
C ASN A 71 8.88 -4.07 18.07
N SER A 72 8.20 -4.52 17.01
CA SER A 72 6.75 -4.66 16.96
C SER A 72 6.00 -3.36 17.23
N GLY A 73 6.54 -2.25 16.75
CA GLY A 73 5.93 -0.92 16.85
C GLY A 73 6.05 -0.27 18.23
N ALA A 74 6.87 -0.80 19.13
CA ALA A 74 7.17 -0.15 20.41
C ALA A 74 7.92 1.17 20.19
N ASN A 75 8.80 1.22 19.18
CA ASN A 75 9.43 2.44 18.70
C ASN A 75 9.52 2.44 17.17
N TRP A 76 9.53 3.63 16.60
CA TRP A 76 9.62 3.87 15.16
C TRP A 76 10.79 4.81 14.83
N THR A 77 11.48 4.52 13.73
CA THR A 77 12.57 5.34 13.19
C THR A 77 12.16 5.88 11.83
N ASN A 78 12.33 7.19 11.63
CA ASN A 78 12.07 7.84 10.35
C ASN A 78 13.11 7.44 9.30
N LEU A 79 12.64 7.12 8.09
CA LEU A 79 13.46 6.82 6.93
C LEU A 79 13.28 7.92 5.87
N ILE A 80 14.33 8.15 5.07
CA ILE A 80 14.31 9.17 4.01
C ILE A 80 13.64 8.56 2.77
N SER A 81 12.54 9.17 2.32
CA SER A 81 11.80 8.77 1.11
C SER A 81 12.34 9.37 -0.18
N GLY A 82 13.00 10.53 -0.10
CA GLY A 82 13.45 11.30 -1.27
C GLY A 82 12.32 12.07 -1.99
N THR A 83 11.14 12.16 -1.40
CA THR A 83 9.98 12.87 -1.96
C THR A 83 9.14 13.53 -0.86
N SER A 84 8.35 14.54 -1.22
CA SER A 84 7.34 15.15 -0.35
C SER A 84 5.90 14.72 -0.72
N GLN A 85 5.74 13.85 -1.72
CA GLN A 85 4.42 13.30 -2.08
C GLN A 85 3.87 12.43 -0.95
N SER A 86 2.54 12.46 -0.75
CA SER A 86 1.90 11.54 0.19
C SER A 86 2.09 10.10 -0.29
N LEU A 87 2.52 9.24 0.65
CA LEU A 87 2.77 7.82 0.41
C LEU A 87 1.60 7.02 0.96
N LEU A 88 0.86 6.36 0.08
CA LEU A 88 -0.49 5.86 0.34
C LEU A 88 -0.53 4.38 0.68
N SER A 89 0.41 3.59 0.14
CA SER A 89 0.47 2.14 0.36
C SER A 89 1.91 1.67 0.46
N VAL A 90 2.16 0.69 1.32
CA VAL A 90 3.45 0.01 1.45
C VAL A 90 3.27 -1.50 1.44
N HIS A 91 4.13 -2.19 0.71
CA HIS A 91 4.12 -3.64 0.62
C HIS A 91 5.55 -4.18 0.63
N PHE A 92 5.89 -5.00 1.62
CA PHE A 92 7.11 -5.79 1.63
C PHE A 92 6.78 -7.26 1.40
N ILE A 93 7.59 -7.93 0.58
CA ILE A 93 7.50 -9.39 0.37
C ILE A 93 8.43 -10.16 1.32
N ASP A 94 9.44 -9.47 1.85
CA ASP A 94 10.38 -9.95 2.84
C ASP A 94 10.95 -8.76 3.62
N SER A 95 11.85 -8.98 4.58
CA SER A 95 12.36 -7.89 5.43
C SER A 95 13.30 -6.90 4.72
N ASN A 96 13.71 -7.17 3.48
CA ASN A 96 14.65 -6.37 2.69
C ASN A 96 13.98 -5.66 1.51
N THR A 97 13.03 -6.32 0.85
CA THR A 97 12.47 -5.89 -0.43
C THR A 97 11.04 -5.43 -0.28
N GLY A 98 10.80 -4.17 -0.66
CA GLY A 98 9.47 -3.56 -0.58
C GLY A 98 9.25 -2.45 -1.58
N TRP A 99 7.97 -2.13 -1.77
CA TRP A 99 7.51 -1.08 -2.65
C TRP A 99 6.52 -0.17 -1.94
N ILE A 100 6.52 1.09 -2.35
CA ILE A 100 5.57 2.10 -1.89
C ILE A 100 4.90 2.70 -3.12
N SER A 101 3.60 2.96 -3.04
CA SER A 101 2.88 3.81 -4.00
C SER A 101 2.30 5.04 -3.33
N GLY A 102 2.11 6.11 -4.09
CA GLY A 102 1.63 7.38 -3.55
C GLY A 102 0.99 8.30 -4.58
N SER A 103 0.84 9.56 -4.18
CA SER A 103 0.28 10.61 -5.02
C SER A 103 1.09 10.86 -6.29
N THR A 104 0.46 11.45 -7.31
CA THR A 104 1.10 11.85 -8.58
C THR A 104 1.92 10.74 -9.24
N GLY A 105 1.40 9.50 -9.23
CA GLY A 105 2.07 8.35 -9.83
C GLY A 105 3.31 7.87 -9.09
N THR A 106 3.57 8.32 -7.86
CA THR A 106 4.78 7.96 -7.12
C THR A 106 4.84 6.45 -6.88
N ILE A 107 5.95 5.83 -7.29
CA ILE A 107 6.33 4.48 -6.90
C ILE A 107 7.78 4.51 -6.41
N LEU A 108 8.04 3.94 -5.24
CA LEU A 108 9.39 3.77 -4.69
C LEU A 108 9.67 2.28 -4.47
N LYS A 109 10.92 1.86 -4.63
CA LYS A 109 11.39 0.50 -4.33
C LYS A 109 12.57 0.54 -3.37
N THR A 110 12.64 -0.42 -2.46
CA THR A 110 13.83 -0.70 -1.66
C THR A 110 14.22 -2.17 -1.79
N THR A 111 15.51 -2.46 -1.62
CA THR A 111 16.08 -3.82 -1.51
C THR A 111 17.03 -3.92 -0.32
N ASN A 112 16.97 -2.96 0.61
CA ASN A 112 17.82 -2.86 1.79
C ASN A 112 17.02 -2.41 3.02
N SER A 113 15.81 -2.97 3.17
CA SER A 113 14.92 -2.75 4.32
C SER A 113 14.52 -1.28 4.54
N GLY A 114 14.48 -0.49 3.46
CA GLY A 114 14.14 0.93 3.49
C GLY A 114 15.31 1.87 3.83
N ALA A 115 16.55 1.37 3.94
CA ALA A 115 17.71 2.24 4.14
C ALA A 115 17.87 3.23 2.98
N ASN A 116 17.53 2.81 1.76
CA ASN A 116 17.39 3.68 0.60
C ASN A 116 16.14 3.30 -0.21
N TRP A 117 15.50 4.30 -0.80
CA TRP A 117 14.35 4.15 -1.70
C TRP A 117 14.69 4.70 -3.09
N THR A 118 14.48 3.89 -4.13
CA THR A 118 14.73 4.25 -5.52
C THR A 118 13.39 4.51 -6.23
N PRO A 119 13.17 5.71 -6.80
CA PRO A 119 11.98 6.01 -7.58
C PRO A 119 11.84 5.08 -8.80
N GLN A 120 10.62 4.65 -9.10
CA GLN A 120 10.27 3.88 -10.29
C GLN A 120 9.34 4.72 -11.18
N VAL A 121 9.50 4.61 -12.51
CA VAL A 121 8.65 5.33 -13.46
C VAL A 121 7.36 4.54 -13.66
N SER A 122 6.25 5.06 -13.13
CA SER A 122 4.92 4.43 -13.25
C SER A 122 4.23 4.68 -14.58
N GLY A 123 4.57 5.79 -15.27
CA GLY A 123 3.89 6.23 -16.48
C GLY A 123 2.49 6.81 -16.25
N SER A 124 2.10 7.07 -14.99
CA SER A 124 0.80 7.66 -14.62
C SER A 124 1.01 8.92 -13.78
N ASN A 125 0.10 9.89 -13.87
CA ASN A 125 0.04 11.05 -12.97
C ASN A 125 -1.06 10.89 -11.91
N SER A 126 -1.80 9.79 -11.93
CA SER A 126 -2.87 9.53 -10.97
C SER A 126 -2.31 9.11 -9.61
N ASN A 127 -3.05 9.39 -8.55
CA ASN A 127 -2.76 8.88 -7.21
C ASN A 127 -2.85 7.35 -7.22
N LEU A 128 -1.79 6.69 -6.77
CA LEU A 128 -1.71 5.23 -6.67
C LEU A 128 -1.99 4.81 -5.23
N TRP A 129 -3.28 4.60 -4.95
CA TRP A 129 -3.83 4.27 -3.63
C TRP A 129 -3.30 2.96 -3.05
N SER A 130 -2.88 2.01 -3.88
CA SER A 130 -2.48 0.70 -3.39
C SER A 130 -1.41 0.03 -4.26
N VAL A 131 -0.51 -0.71 -3.62
CA VAL A 131 0.56 -1.50 -4.25
C VAL A 131 0.67 -2.86 -3.60
N HIS A 132 0.92 -3.89 -4.41
CA HIS A 132 1.05 -5.28 -3.97
C HIS A 132 1.98 -6.01 -4.93
N PHE A 133 2.83 -6.85 -4.36
CA PHE A 133 3.74 -7.70 -5.10
C PHE A 133 3.54 -9.14 -4.65
N ALA A 134 3.35 -10.05 -5.61
CA ALA A 134 3.23 -11.46 -5.30
C ALA A 134 4.60 -12.16 -5.31
N ASP A 135 5.59 -11.57 -5.99
CA ASP A 135 7.00 -11.97 -5.90
C ASP A 135 7.94 -10.79 -6.20
N ASN A 136 9.25 -11.05 -6.33
CA ASN A 136 10.27 -10.02 -6.61
C ASN A 136 10.09 -9.29 -7.95
N ASN A 137 9.35 -9.88 -8.89
CA ASN A 137 9.21 -9.42 -10.26
C ASN A 137 7.79 -8.96 -10.58
N THR A 138 6.78 -9.64 -10.05
CA THR A 138 5.38 -9.45 -10.42
C THR A 138 4.64 -8.65 -9.35
N GLY A 139 4.11 -7.50 -9.77
CA GLY A 139 3.35 -6.63 -8.88
C GLY A 139 2.36 -5.74 -9.62
N TRP A 140 1.46 -5.15 -8.85
CA TRP A 140 0.40 -4.27 -9.34
C TRP A 140 0.33 -3.02 -8.49
N ALA A 141 -0.06 -1.91 -9.12
CA ALA A 141 -0.41 -0.67 -8.46
C ALA A 141 -1.74 -0.17 -9.00
N LEU A 142 -2.60 0.35 -8.13
CA LEU A 142 -3.90 0.87 -8.53
C LEU A 142 -4.16 2.29 -8.05
N GLY A 143 -4.91 3.02 -8.85
CA GLY A 143 -5.15 4.44 -8.69
C GLY A 143 -6.38 4.91 -9.43
N GLY A 144 -6.73 6.20 -9.33
CA GLY A 144 -7.95 6.66 -10.01
C GLY A 144 -8.27 8.14 -10.05
N TYR A 145 -7.35 9.03 -9.66
CA TYR A 145 -7.61 10.47 -9.62
C TYR A 145 -6.31 11.26 -9.86
N PRO A 146 -6.31 12.35 -10.65
CA PRO A 146 -7.47 12.98 -11.30
C PRO A 146 -7.88 12.38 -12.66
N ASP A 147 -7.10 11.47 -13.25
CA ASP A 147 -7.32 11.07 -14.64
C ASP A 147 -8.42 10.01 -14.80
N THR A 148 -8.11 8.75 -14.49
CA THR A 148 -8.98 7.58 -14.69
C THR A 148 -8.55 6.46 -13.75
N SER A 149 -9.45 5.49 -13.48
CA SER A 149 -9.03 4.23 -12.87
C SER A 149 -7.84 3.64 -13.60
N THR A 150 -6.74 3.52 -12.86
CA THR A 150 -5.45 3.05 -13.33
C THR A 150 -5.17 1.73 -12.64
N ILE A 151 -4.92 0.68 -13.42
CA ILE A 151 -4.30 -0.56 -12.94
C ILE A 151 -2.99 -0.72 -13.70
N LEU A 152 -1.87 -0.63 -12.99
CA LEU A 152 -0.54 -0.88 -13.53
C LEU A 152 -0.08 -2.28 -13.13
N LYS A 153 0.66 -2.95 -14.01
CA LYS A 153 1.33 -4.22 -13.74
C LYS A 153 2.81 -4.12 -14.11
N THR A 154 3.65 -4.70 -13.28
CA THR A 154 5.05 -4.97 -13.59
C THR A 154 5.31 -6.48 -13.56
N THR A 155 6.26 -6.92 -14.37
CA THR A 155 6.80 -8.30 -14.38
C THR A 155 8.33 -8.30 -14.28
N ASN A 156 8.92 -7.17 -13.90
CA ASN A 156 10.36 -6.97 -13.75
C ASN A 156 10.69 -6.15 -12.50
N GLY A 157 9.88 -6.28 -11.46
CA GLY A 157 10.16 -5.77 -10.12
C GLY A 157 10.02 -4.25 -10.01
N GLY A 158 9.24 -3.63 -10.89
CA GLY A 158 8.97 -2.20 -10.93
C GLY A 158 9.84 -1.40 -11.88
N VAL A 159 10.79 -2.04 -12.60
CA VAL A 159 11.62 -1.34 -13.61
C VAL A 159 10.75 -0.75 -14.71
N ASN A 160 9.75 -1.49 -15.17
CA ASN A 160 8.72 -1.00 -16.08
C ASN A 160 7.31 -1.34 -15.54
N TRP A 161 6.39 -0.40 -15.69
CA TRP A 161 4.97 -0.54 -15.35
C TRP A 161 4.12 -0.39 -16.61
N ASN A 162 3.22 -1.35 -16.85
CA ASN A 162 2.33 -1.37 -18.00
C ASN A 162 0.88 -1.22 -17.55
N LEU A 163 0.16 -0.27 -18.15
CA LEU A 163 -1.27 -0.06 -17.93
C LEU A 163 -2.05 -1.29 -18.41
N GLN A 164 -2.76 -1.95 -17.51
CA GLN A 164 -3.60 -3.12 -17.81
C GLN A 164 -5.04 -2.73 -18.14
N LEU A 165 -5.54 -1.69 -17.48
CA LEU A 165 -6.93 -1.28 -17.62
C LEU A 165 -7.02 0.24 -17.65
N ASN A 166 -7.66 0.77 -18.69
CA ASN A 166 -8.08 2.16 -18.80
C ASN A 166 -9.59 2.19 -18.98
N ARG A 167 -10.33 2.01 -17.88
CA ARG A 167 -11.79 2.17 -17.88
C ARG A 167 -12.12 3.47 -17.17
N THR A 168 -12.49 4.47 -17.96
CA THR A 168 -12.79 5.84 -17.53
C THR A 168 -14.01 5.93 -16.61
N SER A 169 -14.90 4.93 -16.59
CA SER A 169 -16.12 4.95 -15.78
C SER A 169 -16.00 4.26 -14.42
N PHE A 170 -14.84 3.69 -14.09
CA PHE A 170 -14.64 3.02 -12.80
C PHE A 170 -13.77 3.87 -11.88
N ILE A 171 -13.96 3.76 -10.58
CA ILE A 171 -12.95 4.07 -9.55
C ILE A 171 -12.73 2.81 -8.72
N PHE A 172 -11.50 2.31 -8.66
CA PHE A 172 -11.11 1.21 -7.77
C PHE A 172 -10.53 1.76 -6.47
N TRP A 173 -10.99 1.21 -5.35
CA TRP A 173 -10.60 1.64 -4.01
C TRP A 173 -9.63 0.68 -3.33
N SER A 174 -9.74 -0.61 -3.63
CA SER A 174 -8.93 -1.64 -2.98
C SER A 174 -8.78 -2.85 -3.90
N PHE A 175 -7.77 -3.65 -3.61
CA PHE A 175 -7.50 -4.88 -4.30
C PHE A 175 -6.84 -5.92 -3.42
N HIS A 176 -6.94 -7.16 -3.85
CA HIS A 176 -6.29 -8.27 -3.20
C HIS A 176 -5.84 -9.29 -4.26
N PHE A 177 -4.57 -9.66 -4.22
CA PHE A 177 -4.01 -10.74 -5.02
C PHE A 177 -3.42 -11.79 -4.08
N PRO A 178 -4.09 -12.92 -3.83
CA PRO A 178 -3.49 -13.99 -3.03
C PRO A 178 -2.33 -14.68 -3.75
N ASP A 179 -2.25 -14.56 -5.08
CA ASP A 179 -1.22 -15.18 -5.90
C ASP A 179 -0.98 -14.37 -7.20
N ASN A 180 -0.04 -14.85 -8.03
CA ASN A 180 0.37 -14.18 -9.26
C ASN A 180 -0.72 -14.08 -10.36
N ASN A 181 -1.77 -14.89 -10.27
CA ASN A 181 -2.78 -15.06 -11.31
C ASN A 181 -4.15 -14.58 -10.87
N THR A 182 -4.52 -14.82 -9.62
CA THR A 182 -5.84 -14.51 -9.09
C THR A 182 -5.81 -13.19 -8.37
N GLY A 183 -6.75 -12.31 -8.69
CA GLY A 183 -6.91 -11.05 -7.96
C GLY A 183 -8.32 -10.51 -8.07
N TRP A 184 -8.68 -9.68 -7.11
CA TRP A 184 -9.94 -8.94 -7.09
C TRP A 184 -9.66 -7.47 -6.91
N VAL A 185 -10.42 -6.65 -7.64
CA VAL A 185 -10.51 -5.20 -7.41
C VAL A 185 -11.95 -4.86 -7.05
N VAL A 186 -12.11 -3.95 -6.10
CA VAL A 186 -13.42 -3.45 -5.68
C VAL A 186 -13.48 -1.95 -5.87
N GLY A 187 -14.64 -1.46 -6.29
CA GLY A 187 -14.77 -0.09 -6.76
C GLY A 187 -16.21 0.36 -6.95
N TYR A 188 -16.35 1.45 -7.68
CA TYR A 188 -17.62 2.03 -8.11
C TYR A 188 -17.63 2.19 -9.63
N ASP A 189 -18.73 1.78 -10.27
CA ASP A 189 -18.98 2.02 -11.68
C ASP A 189 -19.98 3.17 -11.85
N TYR A 190 -19.51 4.28 -12.42
CA TYR A 190 -20.34 5.45 -12.68
C TYR A 190 -21.34 5.24 -13.81
N ASN A 191 -21.12 4.27 -14.71
CA ASN A 191 -22.08 4.00 -15.78
C ASN A 191 -23.33 3.30 -15.26
N THR A 192 -23.16 2.35 -14.35
CA THR A 192 -24.26 1.59 -13.75
C THR A 192 -24.71 2.15 -12.40
N ASN A 193 -24.00 3.16 -11.89
CA ASN A 193 -24.24 3.78 -10.59
C ASN A 193 -24.28 2.73 -9.46
N SER A 194 -23.32 1.79 -9.48
CA SER A 194 -23.32 0.61 -8.62
C SER A 194 -21.92 0.19 -8.18
N SER A 195 -21.84 -0.61 -7.11
CA SER A 195 -20.59 -1.21 -6.67
C SER A 195 -20.04 -2.16 -7.74
N ALA A 196 -18.75 -2.10 -7.99
CA ALA A 196 -18.06 -2.96 -8.94
C ALA A 196 -17.11 -3.91 -8.20
N ILE A 197 -17.17 -5.19 -8.55
CA ILE A 197 -16.14 -6.16 -8.24
C ILE A 197 -15.67 -6.71 -9.57
N LEU A 198 -14.36 -6.71 -9.81
CA LEU A 198 -13.78 -7.43 -10.93
C LEU A 198 -12.78 -8.45 -10.41
N LYS A 199 -12.78 -9.62 -11.04
CA LYS A 199 -11.84 -10.70 -10.82
C LYS A 199 -10.93 -10.86 -12.03
N THR A 200 -9.68 -11.18 -11.77
CA THR A 200 -8.75 -11.74 -12.76
C THR A 200 -8.31 -13.13 -12.33
N THR A 201 -8.03 -13.99 -13.31
CA THR A 201 -7.40 -15.31 -13.12
C THR A 201 -6.15 -15.46 -14.00
N ASN A 202 -5.69 -14.35 -14.60
CA ASN A 202 -4.51 -14.31 -15.47
C ASN A 202 -3.58 -13.12 -15.11
N GLY A 203 -3.57 -12.73 -13.83
CA GLY A 203 -2.66 -11.73 -13.30
C GLY A 203 -2.96 -10.33 -13.81
N GLY A 204 -4.23 -10.02 -14.06
CA GLY A 204 -4.69 -8.70 -14.46
C GLY A 204 -4.61 -8.41 -15.95
N THR A 205 -4.28 -9.39 -16.80
CA THR A 205 -4.37 -9.23 -18.26
C THR A 205 -5.80 -9.04 -18.72
N ASN A 206 -6.75 -9.76 -18.11
CA ASN A 206 -8.18 -9.56 -18.28
C ASN A 206 -8.88 -9.49 -16.92
N TRP A 207 -9.98 -8.73 -16.87
CA TRP A 207 -10.82 -8.54 -15.69
C TRP A 207 -12.28 -8.78 -16.06
N THR A 208 -12.97 -9.64 -15.30
CA THR A 208 -14.40 -9.96 -15.48
C THR A 208 -15.17 -9.64 -14.19
N PRO A 209 -16.44 -9.24 -14.26
CA PRO A 209 -17.32 -9.17 -13.09
C PRO A 209 -17.40 -10.52 -12.33
#